data_AF-A0A315TUG7-F1
#
_entry.id   AF-A0A315TUG7-F1
#
_cell.length_a   1.000
_cell.length_b   1.000
_cell.length_c   1.000
_cell.angle_alpha   90.00
_cell.angle_beta   90.00
_cell.angle_gamma   90.00
#
_symmetry.space_group_name_H-M   'P 1'
#
loop_
_entity.id
_entity.type
_entity.pdbx_description
1 polymer ?
#
loop_
_entity_poly.entity_id
_entity_poly.type
_entity_poly.pdbx_seq_one_letter_code
_entity_poly.pdbx_strand_id
1 'polypeptide(L)'
;MANPFLLATALLVVAGNALAAETAPRASVIEADPQVTQAPLTPEADGFIDPLRELKFNPGLDQREFERSTLEALNVYDPLESVNRRIYHFNYRLDQWVLLPLVSGYQYVTPSFVRTGVSNFFNNLGDVPNLFNSVLQLKAKRSAEITARLMFNTIIGVGGLWDPATSMGLPRQSEDFGQTLGFYGVPEGPYLMLPVLGPSNLRDTTGLVVDYAGEQAVNYLNVAEASENHPEIFALRVVDKRYTTKFRYGQLNSPFEYEKVRYVYTQARKLQIAE
;
A
#
# COMPACT_ATOMS: atom_id res chain seq x y z
N MET A 1 -18.59 8.91 75.18
CA MET A 1 -19.35 7.90 74.39
C MET A 1 -18.31 6.91 73.87
N ALA A 2 -17.92 5.83 74.55
CA ALA A 2 -18.67 4.66 75.04
C ALA A 2 -19.20 3.73 73.92
N ASN A 3 -18.28 3.05 73.22
CA ASN A 3 -18.15 1.58 73.08
C ASN A 3 -19.33 0.75 72.46
N PRO A 4 -19.23 -0.59 72.29
CA PRO A 4 -18.89 -1.28 71.04
C PRO A 4 -19.79 -2.50 70.72
N PHE A 5 -19.47 -3.27 69.68
CA PHE A 5 -19.73 -4.72 69.57
C PHE A 5 -18.47 -5.29 68.85
N LEU A 6 -17.52 -6.07 69.43
CA LEU A 6 -17.55 -7.31 70.25
C LEU A 6 -18.44 -8.38 69.56
N LEU A 7 -17.97 -9.55 69.12
CA LEU A 7 -17.13 -10.58 69.78
C LEU A 7 -16.54 -11.52 68.68
N ALA A 8 -15.27 -11.94 68.77
CA ALA A 8 -14.76 -13.29 69.11
C ALA A 8 -15.09 -14.42 68.07
N THR A 9 -14.21 -15.36 67.71
CA THR A 9 -13.24 -16.12 68.52
C THR A 9 -12.29 -16.91 67.60
N ALA A 10 -11.07 -17.20 68.07
CA ALA A 10 -10.05 -18.03 67.43
C ALA A 10 -10.22 -19.54 67.71
N LEU A 11 -9.70 -20.42 66.82
CA LEU A 11 -9.16 -21.78 67.11
C LEU A 11 -8.45 -22.30 65.83
N LEU A 12 -7.10 -22.31 65.74
CA LEU A 12 -6.12 -23.35 66.13
C LEU A 12 -5.96 -24.54 65.14
N VAL A 13 -4.84 -24.53 64.38
CA VAL A 13 -3.89 -25.64 64.01
C VAL A 13 -4.46 -26.84 63.21
N VAL A 14 -3.95 -27.20 62.01
CA VAL A 14 -2.78 -28.08 61.72
C VAL A 14 -2.35 -27.94 60.25
N ALA A 15 -1.05 -28.13 60.02
CA ALA A 15 -0.25 -28.10 58.80
C ALA A 15 -0.76 -28.83 57.54
N GLY A 16 -0.35 -28.31 56.38
CA GLY A 16 -0.36 -28.99 55.09
C GLY A 16 0.34 -28.15 54.02
N ASN A 17 1.64 -28.39 53.81
CA ASN A 17 2.42 -27.81 52.72
C ASN A 17 1.90 -28.31 51.36
N ALA A 18 1.61 -27.40 50.42
CA ALA A 18 1.70 -27.68 48.99
C ALA A 18 1.84 -26.38 48.19
N LEU A 19 3.03 -26.16 47.62
CA LEU A 19 3.29 -25.19 46.57
C LEU A 19 2.51 -25.59 45.31
N ALA A 20 1.55 -24.77 44.88
CA ALA A 20 0.93 -24.90 43.57
C ALA A 20 1.78 -24.12 42.55
N ALA A 21 2.57 -24.85 41.77
CA ALA A 21 3.19 -24.34 40.55
C ALA A 21 2.11 -24.17 39.47
N GLU A 22 2.05 -23.00 38.86
CA GLU A 22 1.17 -22.70 37.73
C GLU A 22 1.74 -23.35 36.46
N THR A 23 1.22 -24.53 36.10
CA THR A 23 1.57 -25.26 34.89
C THR A 23 0.73 -24.80 33.71
N ALA A 24 1.39 -24.18 32.72
CA ALA A 24 0.85 -23.97 31.38
C ALA A 24 0.45 -25.32 30.71
N PRO A 25 -0.61 -25.38 29.90
CA PRO A 25 -1.04 -26.63 29.29
C PRO A 25 -0.07 -27.05 28.19
N ARG A 26 0.63 -28.17 28.41
CA ARG A 26 1.34 -28.93 27.36
C ARG A 26 0.30 -29.62 26.48
N ALA A 27 0.26 -29.30 25.20
CA ALA A 27 -0.36 -30.13 24.18
C ALA A 27 0.73 -30.93 23.45
N SER A 28 0.38 -32.16 23.12
CA SER A 28 1.21 -33.34 22.88
C SER A 28 2.12 -33.31 21.65
N VAL A 29 3.31 -33.86 21.83
CA VAL A 29 4.31 -34.22 20.81
C VAL A 29 3.79 -35.38 19.96
N ILE A 30 3.88 -35.25 18.63
CA ILE A 30 3.91 -36.39 17.69
C ILE A 30 5.04 -36.12 16.69
N GLU A 31 5.94 -37.09 16.55
CA GLU A 31 7.14 -37.08 15.71
C GLU A 31 6.77 -37.22 14.22
N ALA A 32 7.46 -36.51 13.33
CA ALA A 32 7.16 -36.50 11.88
C ALA A 32 7.86 -37.67 11.15
N ASP A 33 7.12 -38.33 10.25
CA ASP A 33 7.61 -39.40 9.37
C ASP A 33 8.31 -38.81 8.11
N PRO A 34 9.54 -39.23 7.73
CA PRO A 34 10.33 -38.58 6.67
C PRO A 34 9.88 -38.85 5.21
N GLN A 35 8.80 -39.59 4.98
CA GLN A 35 8.44 -40.12 3.66
C GLN A 35 7.16 -39.49 3.09
N VAL A 36 7.15 -38.18 2.82
CA VAL A 36 6.09 -37.56 2.00
C VAL A 36 6.49 -37.61 0.52
N THR A 37 6.12 -38.70 -0.14
CA THR A 37 6.17 -38.82 -1.60
C THR A 37 5.02 -38.01 -2.20
N GLN A 38 5.32 -36.96 -2.96
CA GLN A 38 4.31 -36.15 -3.68
C GLN A 38 3.71 -36.97 -4.83
N ALA A 39 2.40 -37.21 -4.80
CA ALA A 39 1.63 -37.73 -5.93
C ALA A 39 0.84 -36.59 -6.62
N PRO A 40 0.52 -36.70 -7.93
CA PRO A 40 0.08 -35.58 -8.75
C PRO A 40 -1.35 -35.13 -8.43
N LEU A 41 -1.58 -33.81 -8.39
CA LEU A 41 -2.89 -33.20 -8.18
C LEU A 41 -3.76 -33.33 -9.44
N THR A 42 -4.89 -34.03 -9.34
CA THR A 42 -5.97 -33.96 -10.35
C THR A 42 -6.89 -32.77 -10.06
N PRO A 43 -7.35 -32.02 -11.07
CA PRO A 43 -8.15 -30.81 -10.84
C PRO A 43 -9.60 -31.17 -10.50
N GLU A 44 -10.06 -30.82 -9.30
CA GLU A 44 -11.46 -30.92 -8.88
C GLU A 44 -12.21 -29.60 -9.14
N ALA A 45 -13.51 -29.72 -9.45
CA ALA A 45 -14.34 -28.72 -10.12
C ALA A 45 -14.78 -27.51 -9.27
N ASP A 46 -14.44 -27.47 -7.98
CA ASP A 46 -14.98 -26.50 -7.01
C ASP A 46 -13.89 -25.63 -6.36
N GLY A 47 -12.86 -25.26 -7.13
CA GLY A 47 -11.58 -24.69 -6.65
C GLY A 47 -11.59 -23.35 -5.88
N PHE A 48 -12.75 -22.84 -5.43
CA PHE A 48 -12.84 -21.61 -4.64
C PHE A 48 -13.90 -21.59 -3.53
N ILE A 49 -14.68 -22.67 -3.35
CA ILE A 49 -15.82 -22.64 -2.42
C ILE A 49 -15.39 -22.84 -0.97
N ASP A 50 -14.24 -23.47 -0.71
CA ASP A 50 -13.76 -23.72 0.64
C ASP A 50 -12.21 -23.81 0.72
N PRO A 51 -11.48 -22.73 0.36
CA PRO A 51 -10.02 -22.74 0.20
C PRO A 51 -9.28 -23.09 1.50
N LEU A 52 -9.95 -23.03 2.65
CA LEU A 52 -9.37 -23.37 3.96
C LEU A 52 -9.36 -24.87 4.23
N ARG A 53 -10.19 -25.66 3.54
CA ARG A 53 -10.36 -27.09 3.79
C ARG A 53 -9.17 -27.93 3.30
N GLU A 54 -8.44 -27.41 2.32
CA GLU A 54 -7.23 -28.01 1.75
C GLU A 54 -5.94 -27.48 2.39
N LEU A 55 -6.02 -26.43 3.23
CA LEU A 55 -4.84 -25.91 3.93
C LEU A 55 -4.39 -26.92 4.99
N LYS A 56 -3.31 -27.65 4.68
CA LYS A 56 -2.57 -28.44 5.66
C LYS A 56 -1.79 -27.47 6.56
N PHE A 57 -2.38 -27.12 7.69
CA PHE A 57 -1.67 -26.41 8.76
C PHE A 57 -0.54 -27.31 9.27
N ASN A 58 0.71 -26.87 9.13
CA ASN A 58 1.84 -27.56 9.71
C ASN A 58 1.86 -27.28 11.23
N PRO A 59 1.55 -28.25 12.10
CA PRO A 59 1.47 -28.04 13.55
C PRO A 59 2.85 -27.79 14.19
N GLY A 60 3.94 -27.96 13.43
CA GLY A 60 5.31 -27.67 13.85
C GLY A 60 5.76 -26.23 13.58
N LEU A 61 4.98 -25.43 12.83
CA LEU A 61 5.20 -23.98 12.74
C LEU A 61 4.85 -23.37 14.09
N ASP A 62 5.83 -23.30 14.99
CA ASP A 62 5.67 -22.53 16.21
C ASP A 62 5.45 -21.05 15.85
N GLN A 63 4.87 -20.29 16.79
CA GLN A 63 4.63 -18.86 16.56
C GLN A 63 5.92 -18.09 16.23
N ARG A 64 7.10 -18.60 16.64
CA ARG A 64 8.41 -18.02 16.33
C ARG A 64 8.83 -18.27 14.89
N GLU A 65 8.46 -19.38 14.27
CA GLU A 65 8.70 -19.62 12.84
C GLU A 65 7.87 -18.67 11.97
N PHE A 66 6.64 -18.38 12.37
CA PHE A 66 5.81 -17.34 11.73
C PHE A 66 6.40 -15.94 11.93
N GLU A 67 6.80 -15.59 13.16
CA GLU A 67 7.48 -14.31 13.43
C GLU A 67 8.79 -14.18 12.66
N ARG A 68 9.58 -15.26 12.57
CA ARG A 68 10.84 -15.28 11.82
C ARG A 68 10.61 -15.09 10.33
N SER A 69 9.66 -15.81 9.72
CA SER A 69 9.36 -15.69 8.29
C SER A 69 8.78 -14.32 7.94
N THR A 70 7.96 -13.73 8.82
CA THR A 70 7.46 -12.36 8.61
C THR A 70 8.57 -11.32 8.74
N LEU A 71 9.45 -11.44 9.74
CA LEU A 71 10.61 -10.54 9.87
C LEU A 71 11.61 -10.71 8.72
N GLU A 72 11.82 -11.93 8.25
CA GLU A 72 12.63 -12.23 7.07
C GLU A 72 12.02 -11.62 5.80
N ALA A 73 10.70 -11.73 5.61
CA ALA A 73 10.00 -11.09 4.50
C ALA A 73 10.13 -9.56 4.53
N LEU A 74 10.09 -8.95 5.73
CA LEU A 74 10.26 -7.51 5.92
C LEU A 74 11.71 -7.02 5.73
N ASN A 75 12.67 -7.94 5.67
CA ASN A 75 14.08 -7.65 5.45
C ASN A 75 14.37 -7.38 3.96
N VAL A 76 13.82 -6.26 3.46
CA VAL A 76 14.10 -5.73 2.13
C VAL A 76 15.41 -4.93 2.14
N TYR A 77 16.25 -5.15 1.14
CA TYR A 77 17.53 -4.48 0.99
C TYR A 77 17.39 -2.94 0.93
N ASP A 78 17.99 -2.26 1.90
CA ASP A 78 17.91 -0.80 2.05
C ASP A 78 19.24 -0.25 2.59
N PRO A 79 20.20 0.09 1.72
CA PRO A 79 21.52 0.56 2.14
C PRO A 79 21.47 1.96 2.77
N LEU A 80 20.38 2.73 2.54
CA LEU A 80 20.20 4.10 3.02
C LEU A 80 19.15 4.18 4.12
N GLU A 81 18.92 3.09 4.85
CA GLU A 81 17.84 2.96 5.82
C GLU A 81 17.79 4.10 6.84
N SER A 82 18.96 4.53 7.35
CA SER A 82 19.04 5.63 8.33
C SER A 82 18.50 6.96 7.77
N VAL A 83 18.72 7.23 6.49
CA VAL A 83 18.23 8.43 5.79
C VAL A 83 16.76 8.24 5.44
N ASN A 84 16.41 7.09 4.87
CA ASN A 84 15.06 6.78 4.45
C ASN A 84 14.06 6.79 5.62
N ARG A 85 14.44 6.28 6.81
CA ARG A 85 13.63 6.38 8.03
C ARG A 85 13.42 7.83 8.48
N ARG A 86 14.45 8.68 8.40
CA ARG A 86 14.32 10.12 8.74
C ARG A 86 13.35 10.81 7.80
N ILE A 87 13.45 10.53 6.50
CA ILE A 87 12.52 11.07 5.49
C ILE A 87 11.12 10.52 5.71
N TYR A 88 10.97 9.24 6.07
CA TYR A 88 9.68 8.67 6.44
C TYR A 88 9.06 9.42 7.62
N HIS A 89 9.82 9.71 8.68
CA HIS A 89 9.32 10.51 9.80
C HIS A 89 9.00 11.97 9.42
N PHE A 90 9.77 12.56 8.50
CA PHE A 90 9.46 13.86 7.93
C PHE A 90 8.12 13.84 7.18
N ASN A 91 7.94 12.89 6.26
CA ASN A 91 6.69 12.72 5.52
C ASN A 91 5.50 12.44 6.44
N TYR A 92 5.70 11.63 7.48
CA TYR A 92 4.68 11.36 8.49
C TYR A 92 4.20 12.64 9.17
N ARG A 93 5.12 13.47 9.68
CA ARG A 93 4.77 14.74 10.35
C ARG A 93 4.16 15.74 9.39
N LEU A 94 4.70 15.82 8.18
CA LEU A 94 4.16 16.69 7.13
C LEU A 94 2.73 16.27 6.76
N ASP A 95 2.45 14.98 6.66
CA ASP A 95 1.11 14.48 6.39
C ASP A 95 0.15 14.84 7.52
N GLN A 96 0.55 14.60 8.77
CA GLN A 96 -0.29 14.88 9.94
C GLN A 96 -0.57 16.36 10.17
N TRP A 97 0.43 17.22 10.00
CA TRP A 97 0.32 18.63 10.40
C TRP A 97 -0.07 19.55 9.25
N VAL A 98 0.17 19.14 8.01
CA VAL A 98 -0.06 19.98 6.83
C VAL A 98 -1.09 19.35 5.89
N LEU A 99 -0.80 18.16 5.35
CA LEU A 99 -1.62 17.62 4.25
C LEU A 99 -3.00 17.14 4.71
N LEU A 100 -3.11 16.43 5.84
CA LEU A 100 -4.39 15.94 6.35
C LEU A 100 -5.34 17.08 6.77
N PRO A 101 -4.89 18.13 7.49
CA PRO A 101 -5.71 19.32 7.73
C PRO A 101 -6.12 20.03 6.44
N LEU A 102 -5.20 20.16 5.47
CA LEU A 102 -5.47 20.80 4.18
C LEU A 102 -6.54 20.05 3.38
N VAL A 103 -6.43 18.72 3.30
CA VAL A 103 -7.44 17.86 2.66
C VAL A 103 -8.77 17.94 3.39
N SER A 104 -8.76 17.99 4.73
CA SER A 104 -9.99 18.12 5.52
C SER A 104 -10.68 19.47 5.26
N GLY A 105 -9.90 20.55 5.16
CA GLY A 105 -10.40 21.86 4.74
C GLY A 105 -10.98 21.84 3.33
N TYR A 106 -10.27 21.23 2.37
CA TYR A 106 -10.74 21.04 1.00
C TYR A 106 -12.06 20.24 0.93
N GLN A 107 -12.19 19.18 1.73
CA GLN A 107 -13.41 18.39 1.83
C GLN A 107 -14.57 19.18 2.44
N TYR A 108 -14.28 20.07 3.38
CA TYR A 108 -15.28 20.91 4.05
C TYR A 108 -15.84 22.01 3.13
N VAL A 109 -14.97 22.69 2.37
CA VAL A 109 -15.39 23.81 1.52
C VAL A 109 -15.90 23.36 0.15
N THR A 110 -15.42 22.24 -0.37
CA THR A 110 -15.69 21.81 -1.75
C THR A 110 -16.70 20.66 -1.79
N PRO A 111 -17.85 20.82 -2.48
CA PRO A 111 -18.83 19.76 -2.67
C PRO A 111 -18.24 18.51 -3.34
N SER A 112 -18.81 17.34 -3.06
CA SER A 112 -18.32 16.05 -3.57
C SER A 112 -18.22 16.01 -5.10
N PHE A 113 -19.20 16.55 -5.83
CA PHE A 113 -19.20 16.53 -7.29
C PHE A 113 -18.03 17.33 -7.90
N VAL A 114 -17.68 18.47 -7.30
CA VAL A 114 -16.52 19.27 -7.73
C VAL A 114 -15.23 18.51 -7.43
N ARG A 115 -15.11 17.92 -6.24
CA ARG A 115 -13.94 17.12 -5.87
C ARG A 115 -13.73 15.94 -6.82
N THR A 116 -14.80 15.21 -7.13
CA THR A 116 -14.76 14.13 -8.12
C THR A 116 -14.35 14.65 -9.49
N GLY A 117 -14.84 15.81 -9.91
CA GLY A 117 -14.45 16.40 -11.20
C GLY A 117 -12.97 16.77 -11.27
N VAL A 118 -12.41 17.33 -10.20
CA VAL A 118 -10.97 17.62 -10.06
C VAL A 118 -10.16 16.32 -10.12
N SER A 119 -10.56 15.30 -9.36
CA SER A 119 -9.88 14.01 -9.39
C SER A 119 -9.92 13.38 -10.78
N ASN A 120 -11.08 13.41 -11.47
CA ASN A 120 -11.21 12.90 -12.83
C ASN A 120 -10.31 13.64 -13.82
N PHE A 121 -10.21 14.98 -13.69
CA PHE A 121 -9.38 15.80 -14.56
C PHE A 121 -7.90 15.43 -14.45
N PHE A 122 -7.35 15.39 -13.22
CA PHE A 122 -5.96 14.97 -13.02
C PHE A 122 -5.74 13.51 -13.37
N ASN A 123 -6.75 12.66 -13.18
CA ASN A 123 -6.71 11.28 -13.61
C ASN A 123 -6.61 11.14 -15.14
N ASN A 124 -7.38 11.93 -15.90
CA ASN A 124 -7.31 11.99 -17.35
C ASN A 124 -5.95 12.53 -17.83
N LEU A 125 -5.41 13.55 -17.15
CA LEU A 125 -4.07 14.05 -17.45
C LEU A 125 -3.00 12.98 -17.23
N GLY A 126 -3.09 12.22 -16.13
CA GLY A 126 -2.20 11.09 -15.83
C GLY A 126 -2.37 9.90 -16.77
N ASP A 127 -3.47 9.80 -17.54
CA ASP A 127 -3.65 8.74 -18.53
C ASP A 127 -2.74 8.94 -19.76
N VAL A 128 -2.22 10.15 -20.00
CA VAL A 128 -1.28 10.45 -21.09
C VAL A 128 0.08 9.75 -20.90
N PRO A 129 0.81 9.95 -19.78
CA PRO A 129 2.04 9.20 -19.53
C PRO A 129 1.77 7.69 -19.39
N ASN A 130 0.61 7.28 -18.84
CA ASN A 130 0.22 5.86 -18.79
C ASN A 130 0.14 5.24 -20.21
N LEU A 131 -0.45 5.96 -21.17
CA LEU A 131 -0.53 5.52 -22.56
C LEU A 131 0.85 5.39 -23.19
N PHE A 132 1.70 6.40 -23.00
CA PHE A 132 3.07 6.39 -23.54
C PHE A 132 3.85 5.17 -23.02
N ASN A 133 3.81 4.94 -21.70
CA ASN A 133 4.47 3.80 -21.08
C ASN A 133 3.86 2.45 -21.50
N SER A 134 2.55 2.35 -21.63
CA SER A 134 1.88 1.13 -22.13
C SER A 134 2.31 0.77 -23.56
N VAL A 135 2.44 1.79 -24.42
CA VAL A 135 2.92 1.63 -25.80
C VAL A 135 4.38 1.20 -25.81
N LEU A 136 5.24 1.81 -24.98
CA LEU A 136 6.63 1.39 -24.85
C LEU A 136 6.74 -0.07 -24.36
N GLN A 137 5.93 -0.47 -23.40
CA GLN A 137 5.87 -1.87 -22.92
C GLN A 137 5.19 -2.84 -23.89
N LEU A 138 4.77 -2.40 -25.08
CA LEU A 138 4.08 -3.20 -26.09
C LEU A 138 2.77 -3.84 -25.60
N LYS A 139 2.12 -3.25 -24.59
CA LYS A 139 0.86 -3.75 -24.00
C LYS A 139 -0.35 -3.27 -24.80
N ALA A 140 -0.54 -3.80 -26.02
CA ALA A 140 -1.55 -3.35 -26.97
C ALA A 140 -2.98 -3.21 -26.39
N LYS A 141 -3.42 -4.18 -25.57
CA LYS A 141 -4.74 -4.13 -24.90
C LYS A 141 -4.84 -2.95 -23.93
N ARG A 142 -3.86 -2.76 -23.06
CA ARG A 142 -3.84 -1.64 -22.09
C ARG A 142 -3.79 -0.30 -22.82
N SER A 143 -2.95 -0.17 -23.84
CA SER A 143 -2.86 1.04 -24.66
C SER A 143 -4.20 1.39 -25.33
N ALA A 144 -4.92 0.39 -25.86
CA ALA A 144 -6.24 0.60 -26.45
C ALA A 144 -7.28 1.04 -25.41
N GLU A 145 -7.29 0.42 -24.23
CA GLU A 145 -8.17 0.80 -23.11
C GLU A 145 -7.89 2.25 -22.65
N ILE A 146 -6.63 2.62 -22.44
CA ILE A 146 -6.25 3.98 -22.03
C ILE A 146 -6.60 5.00 -23.11
N THR A 147 -6.36 4.68 -24.38
CA THR A 147 -6.73 5.55 -25.51
C THR A 147 -8.23 5.79 -25.53
N ALA A 148 -9.03 4.73 -25.40
CA ALA A 148 -10.49 4.86 -25.34
C ALA A 148 -10.92 5.73 -24.14
N ARG A 149 -10.33 5.52 -22.96
CA ARG A 149 -10.60 6.35 -21.77
C ARG A 149 -10.29 7.83 -22.04
N LEU A 150 -9.10 8.14 -22.55
CA LEU A 150 -8.70 9.50 -22.89
C LEU A 150 -9.68 10.14 -23.89
N MET A 151 -10.06 9.42 -24.94
CA MET A 151 -11.01 9.93 -25.94
C MET A 151 -12.39 10.22 -25.33
N PHE A 152 -12.98 9.27 -24.61
CA PHE A 152 -14.31 9.44 -24.04
C PHE A 152 -14.34 10.50 -22.93
N ASN A 153 -13.35 10.51 -22.05
CA ASN A 153 -13.28 11.48 -20.95
C ASN A 153 -12.97 12.89 -21.46
N THR A 154 -12.20 13.02 -22.54
CA THR A 154 -11.92 14.34 -23.14
C THR A 154 -13.10 14.87 -23.95
N ILE A 155 -13.72 14.04 -24.80
CA ILE A 155 -14.79 14.47 -25.71
C ILE A 155 -16.13 14.57 -25.00
N ILE A 156 -16.57 13.48 -24.35
CA ILE A 156 -17.87 13.41 -23.67
C ILE A 156 -17.74 13.96 -22.25
N GLY A 157 -16.62 13.69 -21.60
CA GLY A 157 -16.38 14.08 -20.21
C GLY A 157 -15.90 15.51 -20.00
N VAL A 158 -16.00 16.38 -21.01
CA VAL A 158 -15.63 17.80 -20.96
C VAL A 158 -14.18 17.98 -20.49
N GLY A 159 -13.22 17.50 -21.28
CA GLY A 159 -11.79 17.64 -20.98
C GLY A 159 -11.31 16.79 -19.79
N GLY A 160 -12.06 15.76 -19.40
CA GLY A 160 -11.74 14.87 -18.31
C GLY A 160 -12.37 15.23 -16.97
N LEU A 161 -13.21 16.27 -16.88
CA LEU A 161 -13.96 16.59 -15.66
C LEU A 161 -14.95 15.49 -15.27
N TRP A 162 -15.45 14.74 -16.25
CA TRP A 162 -16.34 13.61 -16.05
C TRP A 162 -15.67 12.34 -16.58
N ASP A 163 -15.97 11.20 -15.96
CA ASP A 163 -15.40 9.89 -16.33
C ASP A 163 -16.47 8.93 -16.87
N PRO A 164 -17.04 9.20 -18.07
CA PRO A 164 -17.96 8.27 -18.72
C PRO A 164 -17.31 6.93 -19.04
N ALA A 165 -15.99 6.89 -19.23
CA ALA A 165 -15.29 5.67 -19.61
C ALA A 165 -15.37 4.57 -18.53
N THR A 166 -15.32 4.94 -17.25
CA THR A 166 -15.55 3.98 -16.15
C THR A 166 -16.97 3.39 -16.20
N SER A 167 -17.98 4.20 -16.48
CA SER A 167 -19.38 3.72 -16.64
C SER A 167 -19.55 2.80 -17.85
N MET A 168 -18.67 2.90 -18.84
CA MET A 168 -18.62 2.02 -20.02
C MET A 168 -17.82 0.73 -19.78
N GLY A 169 -17.32 0.50 -18.55
CA GLY A 169 -16.59 -0.72 -18.19
C GLY A 169 -15.12 -0.72 -18.61
N LEU A 170 -14.54 0.44 -18.95
CA LEU A 170 -13.10 0.55 -19.22
C LEU A 170 -12.34 0.71 -17.91
N PRO A 171 -11.54 -0.26 -17.44
CA PRO A 171 -10.77 -0.10 -16.20
C PRO A 171 -9.66 0.93 -16.38
N ARG A 172 -9.32 1.64 -15.30
CA ARG A 172 -8.15 2.54 -15.29
C ARG A 172 -6.88 1.69 -15.17
N GLN A 173 -5.93 1.94 -16.07
CA GLN A 173 -4.61 1.34 -16.05
C GLN A 173 -3.60 2.38 -15.57
N SER A 174 -2.62 1.98 -14.76
CA SER A 174 -1.59 2.87 -14.21
C SER A 174 -0.21 2.35 -14.61
N GLU A 175 0.50 3.11 -15.43
CA GLU A 175 1.77 2.70 -16.04
C GLU A 175 2.74 3.88 -15.97
N ASP A 176 3.96 3.65 -15.52
CA ASP A 176 4.97 4.69 -15.36
C ASP A 176 6.31 4.24 -15.96
N PHE A 177 7.23 5.17 -16.16
CA PHE A 177 8.50 4.87 -16.81
C PHE A 177 9.38 3.96 -15.95
N GLY A 178 9.20 3.95 -14.63
CA GLY A 178 9.84 2.97 -13.74
C GLY A 178 9.40 1.54 -14.06
N GLN A 179 8.11 1.33 -14.31
CA GLN A 179 7.57 0.05 -14.78
C GLN A 179 8.11 -0.30 -16.17
N THR A 180 8.18 0.66 -17.09
CA THR A 180 8.75 0.46 -18.42
C THR A 180 10.21 0.02 -18.37
N LEU A 181 11.03 0.65 -17.54
CA LEU A 181 12.41 0.20 -17.29
C LEU A 181 12.46 -1.21 -16.71
N GLY A 182 11.56 -1.52 -15.76
CA GLY A 182 11.43 -2.86 -15.18
C GLY A 182 11.04 -3.92 -16.22
N PHE A 183 10.13 -3.61 -17.14
CA PHE A 183 9.71 -4.47 -18.24
C PHE A 183 10.89 -4.84 -19.15
N TYR A 184 11.82 -3.92 -19.37
CA TYR A 184 13.06 -4.16 -20.11
C TYR A 184 14.20 -4.76 -19.27
N GLY A 185 13.93 -5.17 -18.03
CA GLY A 185 14.89 -5.88 -17.18
C GLY A 185 15.84 -4.98 -16.38
N VAL A 186 15.58 -3.68 -16.30
CA VAL A 186 16.37 -2.79 -15.43
C VAL A 186 16.07 -3.13 -13.96
N PRO A 187 17.08 -3.46 -13.14
CA PRO A 187 16.89 -3.78 -11.73
C PRO A 187 16.37 -2.57 -10.94
N GLU A 188 15.64 -2.83 -9.86
CA GLU A 188 15.05 -1.78 -9.00
C GLU A 188 16.11 -0.86 -8.37
N GLY A 189 17.28 -1.40 -8.05
CA GLY A 189 18.32 -0.69 -7.31
C GLY A 189 17.96 -0.50 -5.82
N PRO A 190 18.69 0.36 -5.10
CA PRO A 190 18.42 0.60 -3.67
C PRO A 190 17.04 1.21 -3.45
N TYR A 191 16.39 0.83 -2.36
CA TYR A 191 15.18 1.47 -1.88
C TYR A 191 15.46 2.92 -1.46
N LEU A 192 14.53 3.82 -1.78
CA LEU A 192 14.60 5.24 -1.49
C LEU A 192 13.28 5.72 -0.91
N MET A 193 13.31 6.43 0.21
CA MET A 193 12.15 7.19 0.68
C MET A 193 12.29 8.63 0.20
N LEU A 194 11.41 9.06 -0.70
CA LEU A 194 11.44 10.42 -1.26
C LEU A 194 10.68 11.38 -0.33
N PRO A 195 11.21 12.59 -0.08
CA PRO A 195 10.48 13.63 0.61
C PRO A 195 9.19 13.96 -0.14
N VAL A 196 8.07 14.05 0.58
CA VAL A 196 6.71 14.32 0.08
C VAL A 196 6.12 13.20 -0.79
N LEU A 197 6.88 12.65 -1.75
CA LEU A 197 6.40 11.65 -2.72
C LEU A 197 6.24 10.24 -2.14
N GLY A 198 7.01 9.90 -1.10
CA GLY A 198 6.87 8.62 -0.39
C GLY A 198 7.83 7.52 -0.87
N PRO A 199 7.46 6.23 -0.76
CA PRO A 199 8.35 5.11 -1.06
C PRO A 199 8.68 5.02 -2.55
N SER A 200 9.95 4.75 -2.87
CA SER A 200 10.49 4.58 -4.22
C SER A 200 11.71 3.65 -4.24
N ASN A 201 12.32 3.47 -5.40
CA ASN A 201 13.67 2.92 -5.57
C ASN A 201 14.41 3.73 -6.64
N LEU A 202 15.69 3.42 -6.87
CA LEU A 202 16.51 4.18 -7.82
C LEU A 202 15.93 4.20 -9.24
N ARG A 203 15.47 3.04 -9.74
CA ARG A 203 14.86 2.93 -11.07
C ARG A 203 13.57 3.74 -11.14
N ASP A 204 12.68 3.56 -10.18
CA ASP A 204 11.37 4.18 -10.15
C ASP A 204 11.48 5.69 -9.90
N THR A 205 12.47 6.15 -9.11
CA THR A 205 12.77 7.58 -8.95
C THR A 205 13.23 8.20 -10.28
N THR A 206 14.08 7.49 -11.03
CA THR A 206 14.49 7.91 -12.38
C THR A 206 13.28 7.95 -13.32
N GLY A 207 12.41 6.94 -13.22
CA GLY A 207 11.15 6.88 -13.94
C GLY A 207 10.26 8.09 -13.68
N LEU A 208 10.06 8.45 -12.42
CA LEU A 208 9.29 9.63 -12.03
C LEU A 208 9.84 10.92 -12.64
N VAL A 209 11.17 11.08 -12.74
CA VAL A 209 11.78 12.25 -13.38
C VAL A 209 11.52 12.26 -14.89
N VAL A 210 11.61 11.11 -15.55
CA VAL A 210 11.33 10.98 -16.99
C VAL A 210 9.86 11.24 -17.27
N ASP A 211 8.95 10.66 -16.50
CA ASP A 211 7.50 10.90 -16.62
C ASP A 211 7.18 12.38 -16.41
N TYR A 212 7.76 13.02 -15.38
CA TYR A 212 7.60 14.45 -15.15
C TYR A 212 8.08 15.27 -16.35
N ALA A 213 9.28 15.01 -16.87
CA ALA A 213 9.81 15.71 -18.04
C ALA A 213 8.94 15.48 -19.29
N GLY A 214 8.41 14.27 -19.47
CA GLY A 214 7.47 13.92 -20.53
C GLY A 214 6.16 14.69 -20.41
N GLU A 215 5.58 14.77 -19.21
CA GLU A 215 4.38 15.58 -18.94
C GLU A 215 4.60 17.06 -19.28
N GLN A 216 5.75 17.63 -18.90
CA GLN A 216 6.09 19.01 -19.22
C GLN A 216 6.26 19.24 -20.72
N ALA A 217 6.90 18.30 -21.43
CA ALA A 217 7.13 18.41 -22.87
C ALA A 217 5.86 18.23 -23.71
N VAL A 218 4.99 17.28 -23.32
CA VAL A 218 3.71 17.05 -24.00
C VAL A 218 2.72 18.18 -23.71
N ASN A 219 2.77 18.72 -22.48
CA ASN A 219 1.94 19.84 -22.04
C ASN A 219 0.45 19.66 -22.40
N TYR A 220 -0.08 18.48 -22.07
CA TYR A 220 -1.46 18.14 -22.41
C TYR A 220 -2.46 19.11 -21.76
N LEU A 221 -3.40 19.63 -22.55
CA LEU A 221 -4.37 20.66 -22.16
C LEU A 221 -3.74 21.96 -21.60
N ASN A 222 -2.49 22.24 -21.96
CA ASN A 222 -1.70 23.36 -21.46
C ASN A 222 -1.50 23.41 -19.93
N VAL A 223 -1.67 22.26 -19.25
CA VAL A 223 -1.66 22.23 -17.78
C VAL A 223 -0.26 22.45 -17.21
N ALA A 224 0.79 22.02 -17.92
CA ALA A 224 2.16 22.19 -17.47
C ALA A 224 2.53 23.69 -17.43
N GLU A 225 2.34 24.39 -18.54
CA GLU A 225 2.55 25.84 -18.63
C GLU A 225 1.61 26.62 -17.69
N ALA A 226 0.34 26.21 -17.59
CA ALA A 226 -0.58 26.84 -16.65
C ALA A 226 -0.12 26.67 -15.19
N SER A 227 0.42 25.51 -14.81
CA SER A 227 0.89 25.26 -13.44
C SER A 227 2.14 26.08 -13.07
N GLU A 228 2.96 26.48 -14.05
CA GLU A 228 4.10 27.39 -13.82
C GLU A 228 3.63 28.80 -13.48
N ASN A 229 2.60 29.28 -14.18
CA ASN A 229 2.03 30.61 -13.96
C ASN A 229 1.05 30.66 -12.77
N HIS A 230 0.46 29.51 -12.44
CA HIS A 230 -0.59 29.34 -11.43
C HIS A 230 -0.22 28.23 -10.44
N PRO A 231 0.56 28.54 -9.38
CA PRO A 231 0.99 27.55 -8.38
C PRO A 231 -0.20 26.89 -7.64
N GLU A 232 -1.37 27.52 -7.64
CA GLU A 232 -2.62 26.96 -7.14
C GLU A 232 -3.04 25.68 -7.85
N ILE A 233 -2.73 25.50 -9.14
CA ILE A 233 -3.03 24.26 -9.88
C ILE A 233 -2.18 23.11 -9.35
N PHE A 234 -0.89 23.38 -9.12
CA PHE A 234 0.01 22.41 -8.50
C PHE A 234 -0.43 22.08 -7.07
N ALA A 235 -0.77 23.09 -6.27
CA ALA A 235 -1.28 22.88 -4.91
C ALA A 235 -2.56 22.03 -4.91
N LEU A 236 -3.50 22.31 -5.82
CA LEU A 236 -4.73 21.54 -5.98
C LEU A 236 -4.42 20.10 -6.38
N ARG A 237 -3.45 19.86 -7.29
CA ARG A 237 -3.00 18.52 -7.65
C ARG A 237 -2.43 17.76 -6.46
N VAL A 238 -1.63 18.42 -5.61
CA VAL A 238 -1.07 17.82 -4.39
C VAL A 238 -2.18 17.46 -3.40
N VAL A 239 -3.14 18.37 -3.17
CA VAL A 239 -4.31 18.12 -2.31
C VAL A 239 -5.13 16.95 -2.83
N ASP A 240 -5.43 16.94 -4.13
CA ASP A 240 -6.22 15.89 -4.76
C ASP A 240 -5.51 14.53 -4.73
N LYS A 241 -4.20 14.50 -5.02
CA LYS A 241 -3.38 13.29 -4.90
C LYS A 241 -3.38 12.75 -3.48
N ARG A 242 -3.26 13.62 -2.47
CA ARG A 242 -3.36 13.19 -1.08
C ARG A 242 -4.76 12.69 -0.73
N TYR A 243 -5.80 13.39 -1.18
CA TYR A 243 -7.21 13.06 -0.95
C TYR A 243 -7.56 11.66 -1.48
N THR A 244 -7.06 11.31 -2.67
CA THR A 244 -7.31 10.01 -3.31
C THR A 244 -6.43 8.87 -2.76
N THR A 245 -5.34 9.20 -2.05
CA THR A 245 -4.44 8.20 -1.46
C THR A 245 -5.05 7.60 -0.18
N LYS A 246 -5.39 6.30 -0.24
CA LYS A 246 -6.00 5.57 0.89
C LYS A 246 -5.05 5.32 2.06
N PHE A 247 -3.74 5.19 1.77
CA PHE A 247 -2.72 4.95 2.79
C PHE A 247 -2.63 6.15 3.75
N ARG A 248 -2.51 5.84 5.06
CA ARG A 248 -2.22 6.81 6.11
C ARG A 248 -1.06 6.31 6.95
N TYR A 249 -0.08 7.17 7.13
CA TYR A 249 1.01 6.92 8.05
C TYR A 249 0.47 6.79 9.49
N GLY A 250 1.00 5.83 10.25
CA GLY A 250 0.55 5.47 11.59
C GLY A 250 -0.62 4.48 11.61
N GLN A 251 -1.30 4.21 10.48
CA GLN A 251 -2.50 3.37 10.47
C GLN A 251 -2.22 1.89 10.73
N LEU A 252 -0.99 1.43 10.46
CA LEU A 252 -0.60 0.04 10.66
C LEU A 252 -0.35 -0.30 12.14
N ASN A 253 -0.36 0.70 13.05
CA ASN A 253 -0.22 0.56 14.50
C ASN A 253 0.90 -0.43 14.90
N SER A 254 2.03 -0.36 14.21
CA SER A 254 3.11 -1.34 14.34
C SER A 254 4.46 -0.63 14.47
N PRO A 255 5.36 -1.10 15.34
CA PRO A 255 6.71 -0.55 15.44
C PRO A 255 7.53 -0.76 14.15
N PHE A 256 7.13 -1.71 13.31
CA PHE A 256 7.75 -2.04 12.02
C PHE A 256 7.00 -1.44 10.83
N GLU A 257 6.30 -0.31 11.02
CA GLU A 257 5.49 0.29 9.95
C GLU A 257 6.32 0.67 8.73
N TYR A 258 7.51 1.24 8.95
CA TYR A 258 8.41 1.63 7.87
C TYR A 258 8.80 0.43 7.00
N GLU A 259 9.16 -0.69 7.63
CA GLU A 259 9.56 -1.93 6.99
C GLU A 259 8.40 -2.55 6.22
N LYS A 260 7.18 -2.48 6.78
CA LYS A 260 5.96 -2.91 6.10
C LYS A 260 5.67 -2.06 4.87
N VAL A 261 5.81 -0.73 4.96
CA VAL A 261 5.63 0.17 3.81
C VAL A 261 6.64 -0.15 2.71
N ARG A 262 7.92 -0.31 3.09
CA ARG A 262 8.99 -0.71 2.17
C ARG A 262 8.68 -2.05 1.49
N TYR A 263 8.31 -3.06 2.27
CA TYR A 263 7.95 -4.39 1.77
C TYR A 263 6.76 -4.34 0.80
N VAL A 264 5.65 -3.73 1.21
CA VAL A 264 4.43 -3.62 0.38
C VAL A 264 4.74 -2.89 -0.92
N TYR A 265 5.52 -1.80 -0.86
CA TYR A 265 5.95 -1.08 -2.06
C TYR A 265 6.76 -1.99 -3.00
N THR A 266 7.81 -2.64 -2.49
CA THR A 266 8.67 -3.52 -3.31
C THR A 266 7.88 -4.67 -3.94
N GLN A 267 6.98 -5.32 -3.20
CA GLN A 267 6.16 -6.40 -3.75
C GLN A 267 5.13 -5.89 -4.76
N ALA A 268 4.48 -4.76 -4.47
CA ALA A 268 3.54 -4.14 -5.40
C ALA A 268 4.22 -3.79 -6.74
N ARG A 269 5.44 -3.24 -6.71
CA ARG A 269 6.18 -2.91 -7.94
C ARG A 269 6.57 -4.16 -8.73
N LYS A 270 6.97 -5.24 -8.06
CA LYS A 270 7.26 -6.52 -8.73
C LYS A 270 6.04 -7.07 -9.45
N LEU A 271 4.86 -6.99 -8.83
CA LEU A 271 3.60 -7.42 -9.45
C LEU A 271 3.24 -6.52 -10.64
N GLN A 272 3.28 -5.20 -10.47
CA GLN A 272 2.95 -4.24 -11.53
C GLN A 272 3.78 -4.43 -12.81
N ILE A 273 5.07 -4.76 -12.66
CA ILE A 273 5.97 -5.03 -13.79
C ILE A 273 5.71 -6.39 -14.43
N ALA A 274 5.24 -7.37 -13.65
CA ALA A 274 4.98 -8.72 -14.13
C ALA A 274 3.64 -8.85 -14.87
N GLU A 275 2.68 -7.97 -14.62
CA GLU A 275 1.38 -7.92 -15.31
C GLU A 275 1.42 -7.24 -16.69
#